data_AF-A0A067FG75-F1
#
_entry.id   AF-A0A067FG75-F1
#
_cell.length_a   1.000
_cell.length_b   1.000
_cell.length_c   1.000
_cell.angle_alpha   90.00
_cell.angle_beta   90.00
_cell.angle_gamma   90.00
#
_symmetry.space_group_name_H-M   'P 1'
#
loop_
_entity.id
_entity.type
_entity.pdbx_description
1 polymer ?
#
loop_
_entity_poly.entity_id
_entity_poly.type
_entity_poly.pdbx_seq_one_letter_code
_entity_poly.pdbx_strand_id
1 'polypeptide(L)'
;VHAAGGMHMVDPLFQRILVKECQNRKIPVIFDEVFTGFWRLGVETTADLLGCVPDIACYGKLLTGGVIPLAATLATNAVFDSFVGDSKKRE
;
A
#
# COMPACT_ATOMS: atom_id res chain seq x y z
N VAL A 1 0.78 -6.35 -9.01
CA VAL A 1 0.19 -6.41 -10.37
C VAL A 1 0.23 -5.01 -10.97
N HIS A 2 0.68 -4.83 -12.21
CA HIS A 2 0.51 -3.56 -12.92
C HIS A 2 -0.74 -3.61 -13.79
N ALA A 3 -1.89 -3.24 -13.21
CA ALA A 3 -3.20 -3.41 -13.83
C ALA A 3 -3.40 -2.50 -15.05
N ALA A 4 -3.36 -1.18 -14.86
CA ALA A 4 -3.52 -0.20 -15.95
C ALA A 4 -2.40 -0.28 -17.00
N GLY A 5 -1.25 -0.86 -16.63
CA GLY A 5 -0.14 -1.12 -17.54
C GLY A 5 -0.33 -2.35 -18.45
N GLY A 6 -1.43 -3.10 -18.33
CA GLY A 6 -1.69 -4.28 -19.15
C GLY A 6 -1.88 -5.58 -18.35
N MET A 7 -2.37 -5.50 -17.11
CA MET A 7 -2.60 -6.66 -16.23
C MET A 7 -1.33 -7.52 -16.03
N HIS A 8 -0.16 -6.87 -15.96
CA HIS A 8 1.09 -7.59 -15.76
C HIS A 8 1.17 -8.17 -14.34
N MET A 9 1.09 -9.49 -14.27
CA MET A 9 1.31 -10.25 -13.05
C MET A 9 2.82 -10.29 -12.79
N VAL A 10 3.21 -9.79 -11.62
CA VAL A 10 4.59 -9.83 -11.16
C VAL A 10 4.72 -11.03 -10.24
N ASP A 11 5.85 -11.73 -10.30
CA ASP A 11 6.13 -12.86 -9.43
C ASP A 11 6.03 -12.44 -7.94
N PRO A 12 5.25 -13.16 -7.09
CA PRO A 12 5.11 -12.83 -5.67
C PRO A 12 6.40 -12.98 -4.85
N LEU A 13 7.28 -13.93 -5.19
CA LEU A 13 8.57 -14.11 -4.54
C LEU A 13 9.48 -12.91 -4.82
N PHE A 14 9.52 -12.42 -6.05
CA PHE A 14 10.26 -11.21 -6.40
C PHE A 14 9.79 -10.01 -5.57
N GLN A 15 8.46 -9.80 -5.50
CA GLN A 15 7.87 -8.71 -4.72
C GLN A 15 8.24 -8.82 -3.23
N ARG A 16 8.12 -10.01 -2.64
CA ARG A 16 8.50 -10.25 -1.24
C ARG A 16 9.96 -9.93 -0.95
N ILE A 17 10.87 -10.38 -1.83
CA ILE A 17 12.30 -10.10 -1.71
C ILE A 17 12.56 -8.59 -1.81
N LEU A 18 11.95 -7.91 -2.78
CA LEU A 18 12.08 -6.47 -2.94
C LEU A 18 11.61 -5.69 -1.71
N VAL A 19 10.44 -6.03 -1.16
CA VAL A 19 9.91 -5.42 0.06
C VAL A 19 10.88 -5.60 1.22
N LYS A 20 11.38 -6.82 1.42
CA LYS A 20 12.33 -7.13 2.50
C LYS A 20 13.64 -6.35 2.35
N GLU A 21 14.17 -6.24 1.14
CA GLU A 21 15.39 -5.47 0.86
C GLU A 21 15.20 -3.97 1.12
N CYS A 22 14.06 -3.39 0.74
CA CYS A 22 13.74 -2.00 1.06
C CYS A 22 13.66 -1.78 2.58
N GLN A 23 12.94 -2.65 3.29
CA GLN A 23 12.78 -2.57 4.74
C GLN A 23 14.11 -2.70 5.49
N ASN A 24 14.97 -3.64 5.08
CA ASN A 24 16.33 -3.80 5.64
C ASN A 24 17.18 -2.52 5.50
N ARG A 25 16.92 -1.72 4.46
CA ARG A 25 17.61 -0.46 4.17
C ARG A 25 16.87 0.77 4.71
N LYS A 26 15.78 0.58 5.45
CA LYS A 26 14.90 1.65 5.96
C LYS A 26 14.32 2.52 4.83
N ILE A 27 14.09 1.92 3.67
CA ILE A 27 13.39 2.56 2.55
C ILE A 27 11.89 2.24 2.71
N PRO A 28 11.01 3.26 2.83
CA PRO A 28 9.58 3.03 2.97
C PRO A 28 8.99 2.29 1.77
N VAL A 29 8.08 1.36 2.04
CA VAL A 29 7.37 0.57 1.05
C VAL A 29 5.92 1.01 0.98
N ILE A 30 5.43 1.27 -0.24
CA ILE A 30 4.03 1.64 -0.48
C ILE A 30 3.35 0.54 -1.31
N PHE A 31 2.23 0.03 -0.82
CA PHE A 31 1.34 -0.77 -1.66
C PHE A 31 0.24 0.12 -2.24
N ASP A 32 0.25 0.27 -3.56
CA ASP A 32 -0.89 0.85 -4.29
C ASP A 32 -1.97 -0.21 -4.49
N GLU A 33 -2.88 -0.30 -3.52
CA GLU A 33 -3.98 -1.25 -3.51
C GLU A 33 -5.26 -0.67 -4.10
N VAL A 34 -5.19 0.47 -4.80
CA VAL A 34 -6.37 1.11 -5.41
C VAL A 34 -7.03 0.17 -6.41
N PHE A 35 -6.28 -0.71 -7.10
CA PHE A 35 -6.86 -1.77 -7.93
C PHE A 35 -6.89 -3.14 -7.24
N THR A 36 -5.85 -3.52 -6.51
CA THR A 36 -5.64 -4.90 -6.04
C THR A 36 -6.33 -5.22 -4.71
N GLY A 37 -6.64 -4.21 -3.89
CA GLY A 37 -7.28 -4.38 -2.59
C GLY A 37 -8.76 -4.75 -2.71
N PHE A 38 -9.40 -4.97 -1.55
CA PHE A 38 -10.81 -5.31 -1.42
C PHE A 38 -11.22 -6.53 -2.25
N TRP A 39 -10.58 -7.68 -2.00
CA TRP A 39 -10.97 -8.97 -2.57
C TRP A 39 -10.84 -9.10 -4.09
N ARG A 40 -10.29 -8.09 -4.79
CA ARG A 40 -10.06 -8.17 -6.24
C ARG A 40 -9.20 -9.39 -6.62
N LEU A 41 -8.22 -9.72 -5.78
CA LEU A 41 -7.30 -10.85 -6.00
C LEU A 41 -7.67 -12.10 -5.17
N GLY A 42 -8.86 -12.16 -4.57
CA GLY A 42 -9.30 -13.28 -3.73
C GLY A 42 -8.79 -13.23 -2.28
N VAL A 43 -8.11 -12.16 -1.89
CA VAL A 43 -7.71 -11.83 -0.51
C VAL A 43 -8.10 -10.38 -0.21
N GLU A 44 -8.23 -10.02 1.06
CA GLU A 44 -8.61 -8.66 1.45
C GLU A 44 -7.55 -7.62 1.04
N THR A 45 -6.29 -7.92 1.31
CA THR A 45 -5.11 -7.10 0.99
C THR A 45 -4.04 -7.94 0.31
N THR A 46 -3.26 -7.31 -0.57
CA THR A 46 -2.09 -7.94 -1.20
C THR A 46 -1.03 -8.36 -0.17
N ALA A 47 -1.05 -7.79 1.04
CA ALA A 47 -0.20 -8.22 2.15
C ALA A 47 -0.38 -9.69 2.51
N ASP A 48 -1.60 -10.23 2.41
CA ASP A 48 -1.88 -11.66 2.69
C ASP A 48 -1.21 -12.58 1.66
N LEU A 49 -1.21 -12.18 0.38
CA LEU A 49 -0.56 -12.91 -0.70
C LEU A 49 0.96 -12.84 -0.60
N LEU A 50 1.50 -11.65 -0.27
CA LEU A 50 2.94 -11.43 -0.22
C LEU A 50 3.56 -11.88 1.10
N GLY A 51 2.79 -12.02 2.18
CA GLY A 51 3.31 -12.34 3.51
C GLY A 51 4.19 -11.24 4.10
N CYS A 52 3.98 -9.99 3.67
CA CYS A 52 4.64 -8.80 4.18
C CYS A 52 3.70 -7.60 4.15
N VAL A 53 3.88 -6.66 5.08
CA VAL A 53 3.07 -5.45 5.20
C VAL A 53 3.83 -4.23 4.71
N PRO A 54 3.15 -3.25 4.09
CA PRO A 54 3.77 -2.00 3.65
C PRO A 54 3.82 -0.97 4.79
N ASP A 55 4.61 0.08 4.60
CA ASP A 55 4.62 1.26 5.47
C ASP A 55 3.42 2.17 5.19
N ILE A 56 2.98 2.22 3.93
CA ILE A 56 1.83 2.98 3.45
C ILE A 56 1.00 2.12 2.50
N ALA A 57 -0.33 2.20 2.58
CA ALA A 57 -1.22 1.54 1.64
C ALA A 57 -2.29 2.50 1.10
N CYS A 58 -2.48 2.52 -0.22
CA CYS A 58 -3.45 3.38 -0.89
C CYS A 58 -4.67 2.57 -1.34
N TYR A 59 -5.87 3.10 -1.07
CA TYR A 59 -7.15 2.46 -1.35
C TYR A 59 -8.12 3.41 -2.06
N GLY A 60 -9.00 2.82 -2.87
CA GLY A 60 -10.03 3.52 -3.63
C GLY A 60 -10.88 2.49 -4.38
N LYS A 61 -11.38 2.84 -5.58
CA LYS A 61 -12.18 1.95 -6.46
C LYS A 61 -13.22 1.11 -5.72
N LEU A 62 -12.90 -0.16 -5.43
CA LEU A 62 -13.80 -1.11 -4.78
C LEU A 62 -14.20 -0.70 -3.36
N LEU A 63 -13.41 0.18 -2.71
CA LEU A 63 -13.66 0.72 -1.38
C LEU A 63 -15.13 1.16 -1.19
N THR A 64 -15.73 1.78 -2.20
CA THR A 64 -17.11 2.31 -2.12
C THR A 64 -18.08 1.60 -3.06
N GLY A 65 -17.63 0.53 -3.74
CA GLY A 65 -18.41 -0.12 -4.79
C GLY A 65 -18.82 0.81 -5.94
N GLY A 66 -18.17 1.97 -6.09
CA GLY A 66 -18.53 2.98 -7.09
C GLY A 66 -19.73 3.86 -6.73
N VAL A 67 -20.24 3.81 -5.49
CA VAL A 67 -21.42 4.58 -5.05
C VAL A 67 -21.07 6.02 -4.72
N ILE A 68 -19.94 6.24 -4.03
CA ILE A 68 -19.44 7.57 -3.66
C ILE A 68 -17.94 7.69 -3.96
N PRO A 69 -17.43 8.88 -4.31
CA PRO A 69 -16.00 9.12 -4.41
C PRO A 69 -15.35 9.09 -3.03
N LEU A 70 -14.44 8.14 -2.81
CA LEU A 70 -13.62 8.05 -1.60
C LEU A 70 -12.28 7.41 -1.94
N ALA A 71 -11.24 7.88 -1.27
CA ALA A 71 -9.94 7.23 -1.21
C ALA A 71 -9.46 7.23 0.24
N ALA A 72 -8.62 6.27 0.58
CA ALA A 72 -7.99 6.18 1.89
C ALA A 72 -6.50 5.87 1.72
N THR A 73 -5.66 6.59 2.45
CA THR A 73 -4.23 6.30 2.57
C THR A 73 -3.96 5.92 4.01
N LEU A 74 -3.59 4.67 4.22
CA LEU A 74 -3.19 4.16 5.52
C LEU A 74 -1.67 4.30 5.66
N ALA A 75 -1.21 4.58 6.87
CA ALA A 75 0.20 4.65 7.22
C ALA A 75 0.44 3.91 8.53
N THR A 76 1.62 3.31 8.68
CA THR A 76 2.06 2.78 9.98
C THR A 76 2.20 3.93 10.98
N ASN A 77 2.10 3.61 12.29
CA ASN A 77 2.34 4.60 13.33
C ASN A 77 3.72 5.25 13.20
N ALA A 78 4.76 4.48 12.85
CA ALA A 78 6.10 5.03 12.65
C ALA A 78 6.14 6.12 11.56
N VAL A 79 5.42 5.92 10.45
CA VAL A 79 5.28 6.95 9.41
C VAL A 79 4.46 8.12 9.94
N PHE A 80 3.30 7.87 10.54
CA PHE A 80 2.43 8.94 11.07
C PHE A 80 3.13 9.82 12.12
N ASP A 81 3.82 9.19 13.08
CA ASP A 81 4.51 9.85 14.19
C ASP A 81 5.65 10.74 13.71
N SER A 82 6.25 10.45 12.53
CA SER A 82 7.25 11.34 11.91
C SER A 82 6.69 12.71 11.53
N PHE A 83 5.37 12.84 11.40
CA PHE A 83 4.67 14.09 11.14
C PHE A 83 4.09 14.72 12.42
N VAL A 84 4.11 14.01 13.56
CA VAL A 84 3.65 14.52 14.84
C VAL A 84 4.78 15.34 15.48
N GLY A 85 4.54 16.63 15.70
CA GLY A 85 5.47 17.53 16.38
C GLY A 85 4.72 18.61 17.15
N ASP A 86 5.36 19.17 18.18
CA ASP A 86 4.76 20.12 19.13
C ASP A 86 4.23 21.41 18.50
N SER A 87 4.66 21.74 17.28
CA SER A 87 4.16 22.89 16.54
C SER A 87 4.20 22.65 15.03
N LYS A 88 3.19 23.15 14.31
CA LYS A 88 3.30 23.39 12.87
C LYS A 88 4.31 24.52 12.68
N LYS A 89 5.60 24.21 12.52
CA LYS A 89 6.56 25.23 12.07
C LYS A 89 6.10 25.72 10.69
N ARG A 90 5.60 26.95 10.65
CA ARG A 90 5.46 27.75 9.43
C ARG A 90 6.86 28.30 9.16
N GLU A 91 7.53 27.78 8.14
CA GLU A 91 8.56 28.55 7.45
C GLU A 91 7.89 29.50 6.45
#